data_AF-A0A1X4NQK4-F1
#
_entry.id   AF-A0A1X4NQK4-F1
#
_cell.length_a   1.000
_cell.length_b   1.000
_cell.length_c   1.000
_cell.angle_alpha   90.00
_cell.angle_beta   90.00
_cell.angle_gamma   90.00
#
_symmetry.space_group_name_H-M   'P 1'
#
loop_
_entity.id
_entity.type
_entity.pdbx_description
1 polymer ?
#
loop_
_entity_poly.entity_id
_entity_poly.type
_entity_poly.pdbx_seq_one_letter_code
_entity_poly.pdbx_strand_id
1 'polypeptide(L)'
;MKRTALASLTGAALLAAGVAVLPGWTEDKTRPSLPYTDTTRIAEGAVVYETYCASCHGINLEGEPNWMDRKDDGYLPAPPHDETGHTWHHDNELLMRIVRDGTEAIVGGTYKSNMIGFGDVLTDEQIASVLGYIKSTWPTEIQEIHNEINSRTLP
;
A
#
# COMPACT_ATOMS: atom_id res chain seq x y z
N MET A 1 -0.15 45.54 77.59
CA MET A 1 -0.14 44.05 77.67
C MET A 1 -0.36 43.49 76.28
N LYS A 2 0.44 42.48 75.92
CA LYS A 2 0.64 41.90 74.58
C LYS A 2 -0.65 41.31 73.98
N ARG A 3 -0.88 41.51 72.67
CA ARG A 3 -1.22 40.45 71.71
C ARG A 3 -0.64 40.80 70.34
N THR A 4 0.11 39.87 69.78
CA THR A 4 0.95 39.96 68.58
C THR A 4 0.18 39.64 67.30
N ALA A 5 0.60 40.33 66.22
CA ALA A 5 0.58 40.05 64.78
C ALA A 5 -0.28 38.92 64.20
N LEU A 6 -0.90 39.19 63.04
CA LEU A 6 -0.85 38.25 61.92
C LEU A 6 -0.94 38.99 60.57
N ALA A 7 0.05 38.69 59.73
CA ALA A 7 0.13 39.03 58.33
C ALA A 7 -0.92 38.24 57.54
N SER A 8 -1.39 38.81 56.44
CA SER A 8 -2.10 38.06 55.40
C SER A 8 -1.56 38.52 54.04
N LEU A 9 -0.51 37.85 53.60
CA LEU A 9 -0.02 37.93 52.22
C LEU A 9 -0.97 37.11 51.35
N THR A 10 -1.71 37.78 50.48
CA THR A 10 -2.43 37.17 49.37
C THR A 10 -1.42 36.62 48.37
N GLY A 11 -1.06 35.34 48.50
CA GLY A 11 -0.34 34.58 47.48
C GLY A 11 -1.33 33.88 46.57
N ALA A 12 -1.58 34.43 45.38
CA ALA A 12 -2.35 33.74 44.34
C ALA A 12 -1.52 32.58 43.80
N ALA A 13 -1.96 31.35 44.06
CA ALA A 13 -1.37 30.15 43.48
C ALA A 13 -1.79 30.05 42.00
N LEU A 14 -0.87 30.38 41.09
CA LEU A 14 -1.02 30.08 39.66
C LEU A 14 -0.73 28.58 39.46
N LEU A 15 -1.79 27.78 39.35
CA LEU A 15 -1.71 26.43 38.81
C LEU A 15 -1.52 26.53 37.29
N ALA A 16 -0.28 26.49 36.83
CA ALA A 16 0.03 26.27 35.43
C ALA A 16 -0.24 24.79 35.10
N ALA A 17 -1.45 24.48 34.63
CA ALA A 17 -1.74 23.21 33.99
C ALA A 17 -1.05 23.19 32.62
N GLY A 18 0.16 22.62 32.57
CA GLY A 18 0.84 22.32 31.32
C GLY A 18 0.07 21.25 30.56
N VAL A 19 -0.71 21.64 29.56
CA VAL A 19 -1.22 20.71 28.55
C VAL A 19 -0.02 20.26 27.72
N ALA A 20 0.50 19.07 27.99
CA ALA A 20 1.47 18.43 27.13
C ALA A 20 0.77 18.12 25.80
N VAL A 21 0.95 18.98 24.80
CA VAL A 21 0.62 18.67 23.41
C VAL A 21 1.68 17.68 22.94
N LEU A 22 1.43 16.39 23.12
CA LEU A 22 2.18 15.36 22.42
C LEU A 22 1.93 15.57 20.93
N PRO A 23 2.96 15.68 20.08
CA PRO A 23 2.74 15.73 18.65
C PRO A 23 2.09 14.40 18.27
N GLY A 24 0.86 14.47 17.75
CA GLY A 24 0.09 13.31 17.31
C GLY A 24 0.78 12.66 16.10
N TRP A 25 1.75 11.81 16.37
CA TRP A 25 2.29 10.85 15.41
C TRP A 25 1.97 9.46 15.95
N THR A 26 0.70 9.12 15.89
CA THR A 26 0.25 7.73 15.96
C THR A 26 -0.70 7.50 14.80
N GLU A 27 -0.17 7.54 13.59
CA GLU A 27 -0.78 6.78 12.50
C GLU A 27 0.09 5.54 12.30
N ASP A 28 -0.20 4.50 13.08
CA ASP A 28 0.02 3.15 12.60
C ASP A 28 -0.99 2.97 11.47
N LYS A 29 -0.64 3.40 10.25
CA LYS A 29 -1.46 3.11 9.08
C LYS A 29 -1.38 1.61 8.89
N THR A 30 -2.42 0.91 9.34
CA THR A 30 -2.60 -0.51 9.06
C THR A 30 -2.45 -0.70 7.56
N ARG A 31 -1.40 -1.43 7.15
CA ARG A 31 -1.19 -1.75 5.73
C ARG A 31 -2.46 -2.41 5.18
N PRO A 32 -2.85 -2.08 3.93
CA PRO A 32 -4.02 -2.69 3.33
C PRO A 32 -3.83 -4.21 3.27
N SER A 33 -4.92 -4.96 3.44
CA SER A 33 -4.93 -6.41 3.29
C SER A 33 -5.43 -6.79 1.90
N LEU A 34 -4.82 -7.80 1.30
CA LEU A 34 -5.31 -8.40 0.06
C LEU A 34 -6.20 -9.61 0.41
N PRO A 35 -7.43 -9.72 -0.10
CA PRO A 35 -8.37 -10.79 0.24
C PRO A 35 -8.09 -12.08 -0.54
N TYR A 36 -6.85 -12.58 -0.50
CA TYR A 36 -6.38 -13.74 -1.31
C TYR A 36 -6.87 -15.11 -0.80
N THR A 37 -7.60 -15.15 0.32
CA THR A 37 -8.25 -16.34 0.89
C THR A 37 -9.77 -16.26 0.89
N ASP A 38 -10.34 -15.12 0.50
CA ASP A 38 -11.79 -14.94 0.35
C ASP A 38 -12.18 -15.25 -1.08
N THR A 39 -12.86 -16.39 -1.28
CA THR A 39 -13.22 -16.89 -2.60
C THR A 39 -14.16 -15.96 -3.38
N THR A 40 -14.99 -15.17 -2.69
CA THR A 40 -15.88 -14.21 -3.34
C THR A 40 -15.07 -13.04 -3.90
N ARG A 41 -14.15 -12.52 -3.09
CA ARG A 41 -13.27 -11.41 -3.46
C ARG A 41 -12.26 -11.81 -4.55
N ILE A 42 -11.78 -13.05 -4.53
CA ILE A 42 -10.95 -13.61 -5.60
C ILE A 42 -11.73 -13.67 -6.92
N ALA A 43 -12.98 -14.13 -6.90
CA ALA A 43 -13.82 -14.19 -8.10
C ALA A 43 -14.11 -12.79 -8.66
N GLU A 44 -14.40 -11.80 -7.80
CA GLU A 44 -14.50 -10.39 -8.20
C GLU A 44 -13.19 -9.89 -8.82
N GLY A 45 -12.06 -10.20 -8.18
CA GLY A 45 -10.72 -9.83 -8.64
C GLY A 45 -10.38 -10.40 -10.02
N ALA A 46 -10.77 -11.64 -10.30
CA ALA A 46 -10.58 -12.26 -11.61
C ALA A 46 -11.33 -11.51 -12.72
N VAL A 47 -12.56 -11.06 -12.47
CA VAL A 47 -13.35 -10.26 -13.43
C VAL A 47 -12.69 -8.90 -13.68
N VAL A 48 -12.20 -8.25 -12.61
CA VAL A 48 -11.44 -6.99 -12.74
C VAL A 48 -10.15 -7.23 -13.55
N TYR A 49 -9.42 -8.30 -13.27
CA TYR A 49 -8.19 -8.65 -13.98
C TYR A 49 -8.43 -8.82 -15.48
N GLU A 50 -9.41 -9.62 -15.86
CA GLU A 50 -9.76 -9.87 -17.26
C GLU A 50 -10.15 -8.58 -17.98
N THR A 51 -10.89 -7.70 -17.30
CA THR A 51 -11.40 -6.45 -17.89
C THR A 51 -10.32 -5.39 -18.06
N TYR A 52 -9.44 -5.23 -17.07
CA TYR A 52 -8.55 -4.05 -16.98
C TYR A 52 -7.06 -4.38 -17.12
N CYS A 53 -6.63 -5.62 -16.83
CA CYS A 53 -5.21 -5.95 -16.66
C CYS A 53 -4.70 -6.90 -17.76
N ALA A 54 -5.51 -7.88 -18.15
CA ALA A 54 -5.09 -8.99 -19.03
C ALA A 54 -4.65 -8.53 -20.42
N SER A 55 -5.13 -7.38 -20.91
CA SER A 55 -4.72 -6.85 -22.23
C SER A 55 -3.22 -6.55 -22.34
N CYS A 56 -2.57 -6.26 -21.21
CA CYS A 56 -1.12 -6.05 -21.12
C CYS A 56 -0.43 -7.22 -20.42
N HIS A 57 -0.98 -7.69 -19.29
CA HIS A 57 -0.33 -8.70 -18.44
C HIS A 57 -0.63 -10.15 -18.83
N GLY A 58 -1.38 -10.38 -19.92
CA GLY A 58 -1.77 -11.70 -20.38
C GLY A 58 -2.98 -12.26 -19.61
N ILE A 59 -3.75 -13.15 -20.24
CA ILE A 59 -4.95 -13.74 -19.62
C ILE A 59 -4.61 -14.77 -18.53
N ASN A 60 -3.40 -15.34 -18.58
CA ASN A 60 -2.85 -16.32 -17.65
C ASN A 60 -1.77 -15.71 -16.74
N LEU A 61 -1.72 -14.38 -16.60
CA LEU A 61 -0.73 -13.68 -15.81
C LEU A 61 0.72 -13.79 -16.33
N GLU A 62 0.90 -14.22 -17.58
CA GLU A 62 2.20 -14.55 -18.17
C GLU A 62 3.04 -13.33 -18.58
N GLY A 63 2.44 -12.14 -18.60
CA GLY A 63 3.08 -10.91 -19.05
C GLY A 63 3.45 -10.92 -20.52
N GLU A 64 4.23 -9.92 -20.93
CA GLU A 64 4.80 -9.85 -22.27
C GLU A 64 6.17 -10.56 -22.33
N PRO A 65 6.56 -11.11 -23.50
CA PRO A 65 7.90 -11.67 -23.69
C PRO A 65 9.00 -10.64 -23.43
N ASN A 66 10.16 -11.10 -22.92
CA ASN A 66 11.32 -10.27 -22.61
C ASN A 66 10.99 -9.05 -21.72
N TRP A 67 10.09 -9.21 -20.74
CA TRP A 67 9.60 -8.12 -19.88
C TRP A 67 10.67 -7.36 -19.09
N MET A 68 11.87 -7.92 -18.97
CA MET A 68 13.02 -7.28 -18.33
C MET A 68 13.83 -6.37 -19.27
N ASP A 69 13.64 -6.49 -20.58
CA ASP A 69 14.34 -5.71 -21.60
C ASP A 69 13.44 -4.58 -22.12
N ARG A 70 14.00 -3.38 -22.27
CA ARG A 70 13.26 -2.25 -22.85
C ARG A 70 12.99 -2.51 -24.33
N LYS A 71 11.77 -2.17 -24.77
CA LYS A 71 11.40 -2.12 -26.18
C LYS A 71 12.09 -0.95 -26.89
N ASP A 72 11.99 -0.91 -28.22
CA ASP A 72 12.57 0.16 -29.05
C ASP A 72 12.06 1.57 -28.70
N ASP A 73 10.85 1.66 -28.16
CA ASP A 73 10.26 2.91 -27.67
C ASP A 73 10.79 3.34 -26.29
N GLY A 74 11.65 2.53 -25.67
CA GLY A 74 12.26 2.78 -24.37
C GLY A 74 11.43 2.33 -23.17
N TYR A 75 10.23 1.76 -23.35
CA TYR A 75 9.39 1.27 -22.26
C TYR A 75 9.69 -0.19 -21.91
N LEU A 76 9.47 -0.56 -20.64
CA LEU A 76 9.47 -1.98 -20.26
C LEU A 76 8.12 -2.62 -20.66
N PRO A 77 8.13 -3.86 -21.19
CA PRO A 77 6.92 -4.65 -21.36
C PRO A 77 6.22 -4.93 -20.03
N ALA A 78 4.95 -5.30 -20.08
CA ALA A 78 4.20 -5.68 -18.90
C ALA A 78 4.81 -6.95 -18.25
N PRO A 79 5.20 -6.92 -16.97
CA PRO A 79 5.76 -8.08 -16.30
C PRO A 79 4.69 -9.17 -16.07
N PRO A 80 5.08 -10.44 -15.94
CA PRO A 80 4.20 -11.48 -15.44
C PRO A 80 3.75 -11.14 -14.02
N HIS A 81 2.52 -11.56 -13.72
CA HIS A 81 1.94 -11.51 -12.39
C HIS A 81 1.92 -12.89 -11.72
N ASP A 82 2.40 -13.94 -12.39
CA ASP A 82 2.63 -15.28 -11.81
C ASP A 82 3.95 -15.36 -11.00
N GLU A 83 4.36 -16.58 -10.61
CA GLU A 83 5.58 -16.82 -9.84
C GLU A 83 6.88 -16.36 -10.52
N THR A 84 6.88 -16.22 -11.85
CA THR A 84 8.07 -15.84 -12.65
C THR A 84 8.30 -14.32 -12.67
N GLY A 85 7.31 -13.55 -12.20
CA GLY A 85 7.34 -12.09 -12.17
C GLY A 85 7.98 -11.48 -10.93
N HIS A 86 7.82 -10.17 -10.81
CA HIS A 86 8.38 -9.38 -9.70
C HIS A 86 7.32 -8.90 -8.69
N THR A 87 6.03 -8.98 -8.99
CA THR A 87 4.94 -8.39 -8.19
C THR A 87 4.99 -8.75 -6.71
N TRP A 88 5.25 -10.02 -6.39
CA TRP A 88 5.25 -10.53 -5.01
C TRP A 88 6.42 -10.01 -4.14
N HIS A 89 7.39 -9.27 -4.70
CA HIS A 89 8.49 -8.66 -3.95
C HIS A 89 8.11 -7.33 -3.27
N HIS A 90 6.93 -6.79 -3.56
CA HIS A 90 6.47 -5.49 -3.05
C HIS A 90 5.38 -5.68 -2.01
N ASP A 91 5.29 -4.77 -1.03
CA ASP A 91 4.21 -4.81 -0.04
C ASP A 91 2.85 -4.37 -0.62
N ASN A 92 1.78 -4.69 0.10
CA ASN A 92 0.40 -4.42 -0.33
C ASN A 92 0.13 -2.94 -0.55
N GLU A 93 0.73 -2.06 0.26
CA GLU A 93 0.52 -0.61 0.13
C GLU A 93 1.11 -0.13 -1.19
N LEU A 94 2.35 -0.49 -1.47
CA LEU A 94 3.01 -0.15 -2.73
C LEU A 94 2.25 -0.72 -3.93
N LEU A 95 1.83 -1.98 -3.88
CA LEU A 95 1.06 -2.60 -4.97
C LEU A 95 -0.26 -1.88 -5.23
N MET A 96 -1.03 -1.57 -4.18
CA MET A 96 -2.27 -0.81 -4.34
C MET A 96 -2.02 0.58 -4.90
N ARG A 97 -0.95 1.25 -4.47
CA ARG A 97 -0.55 2.56 -5.00
C ARG A 97 -0.16 2.49 -6.47
N ILE A 98 0.58 1.46 -6.90
CA ILE A 98 0.94 1.28 -8.31
C ILE A 98 -0.31 1.10 -9.18
N VAL A 99 -1.27 0.27 -8.75
CA VAL A 99 -2.52 0.07 -9.52
C VAL A 99 -3.35 1.34 -9.56
N ARG A 100 -3.46 2.07 -8.44
CA ARG A 100 -4.29 3.26 -8.35
C ARG A 100 -3.68 4.46 -9.08
N ASP A 101 -2.40 4.72 -8.87
CA ASP A 101 -1.74 5.97 -9.26
C ASP A 101 -0.87 5.80 -10.53
N GLY A 102 -0.56 4.56 -10.92
CA GLY A 102 0.32 4.22 -12.04
C GLY A 102 1.81 4.29 -11.68
N THR A 103 2.64 3.55 -12.40
CA THR A 103 4.07 3.40 -12.03
C THR A 103 4.85 4.71 -12.13
N GLU A 104 4.54 5.58 -13.10
CA GLU A 104 5.23 6.87 -13.23
C GLU A 104 5.01 7.76 -11.99
N ALA A 105 3.82 7.77 -11.40
CA ALA A 105 3.51 8.57 -10.21
C ALA A 105 4.23 8.06 -8.96
N ILE A 106 4.54 6.77 -8.91
CA ILE A 106 5.23 6.14 -7.78
C ILE A 106 6.74 6.28 -7.86
N VAL A 107 7.33 6.07 -9.05
CA VAL A 107 8.79 6.15 -9.25
C VAL A 107 9.25 7.60 -9.40
N GLY A 108 8.48 8.42 -10.13
CA GLY A 108 8.77 9.83 -10.36
C GLY A 108 9.99 10.11 -11.25
N GLY A 109 10.43 11.37 -11.21
CA GLY A 109 11.55 11.86 -12.02
C GLY A 109 11.26 11.78 -13.52
N THR A 110 12.18 11.18 -14.28
CA THR A 110 12.07 10.98 -15.73
C THR A 110 11.65 9.56 -16.11
N TYR A 111 11.27 8.71 -15.14
CA TYR A 111 10.87 7.33 -15.42
C TYR A 111 9.60 7.28 -16.26
N LYS A 112 9.56 6.36 -17.23
CA LYS A 112 8.45 6.17 -18.14
C LYS A 112 7.90 4.75 -18.10
N SER A 113 6.57 4.64 -18.06
CA SER A 113 5.86 3.36 -17.94
C SER A 113 4.51 3.37 -18.64
N ASN A 114 4.15 2.24 -19.25
CA ASN A 114 2.82 2.01 -19.79
C ASN A 114 1.82 1.51 -18.73
N MET A 115 2.27 1.24 -17.51
CA MET A 115 1.40 0.89 -16.39
C MET A 115 0.73 2.16 -15.85
N ILE A 116 -0.46 2.43 -16.35
CA ILE A 116 -1.31 3.57 -15.98
C ILE A 116 -1.94 3.37 -14.60
N GLY A 117 -2.44 4.47 -14.02
CA GLY A 117 -3.26 4.43 -12.81
C GLY A 117 -4.74 4.21 -13.11
N PHE A 118 -5.41 3.45 -12.25
CA PHE A 118 -6.83 3.11 -12.36
C PHE A 118 -7.71 3.76 -11.28
N GLY A 119 -7.18 4.67 -10.46
CA GLY A 119 -7.91 5.26 -9.33
C GLY A 119 -9.18 6.04 -9.67
N ASP A 120 -9.32 6.50 -10.91
CA ASP A 120 -10.55 7.16 -11.39
C ASP A 120 -11.61 6.16 -11.90
N VAL A 121 -11.26 4.87 -11.99
CA VAL A 121 -12.10 3.81 -12.61
C VAL A 121 -12.40 2.67 -11.65
N LEU A 122 -11.45 2.32 -10.77
CA LEU A 122 -11.56 1.23 -9.79
C LEU A 122 -11.56 1.78 -8.37
N THR A 123 -12.42 1.24 -7.51
CA THR A 123 -12.36 1.51 -6.07
C THR A 123 -11.18 0.79 -5.42
N ASP A 124 -10.76 1.25 -4.23
CA ASP A 124 -9.71 0.58 -3.46
C ASP A 124 -10.07 -0.89 -3.16
N GLU A 125 -11.35 -1.22 -2.96
CA GLU A 125 -11.80 -2.60 -2.79
C GLU A 125 -11.60 -3.42 -4.07
N GLN A 126 -11.90 -2.87 -5.25
CA GLN A 126 -11.68 -3.57 -6.51
C GLN A 126 -10.18 -3.79 -6.77
N ILE A 127 -9.36 -2.79 -6.44
CA ILE A 127 -7.90 -2.87 -6.52
C ILE A 127 -7.37 -3.95 -5.55
N ALA A 128 -7.87 -3.98 -4.31
CA ALA A 128 -7.52 -5.03 -3.37
C ALA A 128 -7.96 -6.41 -3.88
N SER A 129 -9.17 -6.53 -4.44
CA SER A 129 -9.67 -7.80 -5.00
C SER A 129 -8.81 -8.31 -6.15
N VAL A 130 -8.43 -7.45 -7.12
CA VAL A 130 -7.60 -7.90 -8.26
C VAL A 130 -6.20 -8.32 -7.80
N LEU A 131 -5.60 -7.61 -6.85
CA LEU A 131 -4.33 -8.02 -6.24
C LEU A 131 -4.47 -9.28 -5.39
N GLY A 132 -5.62 -9.47 -4.73
CA GLY A 132 -5.96 -10.71 -4.02
C GLY A 132 -6.09 -11.91 -4.96
N TYR A 133 -6.72 -11.72 -6.12
CA TYR A 133 -6.77 -12.72 -7.19
C TYR A 133 -5.37 -13.09 -7.67
N ILE A 134 -4.54 -12.10 -8.04
CA ILE A 134 -3.15 -12.33 -8.45
C ILE A 134 -2.39 -13.13 -7.38
N LYS A 135 -2.48 -12.70 -6.11
CA LYS A 135 -1.81 -13.41 -5.01
C LYS A 135 -2.30 -14.85 -4.83
N SER A 136 -3.58 -15.12 -5.09
CA SER A 136 -4.16 -16.45 -4.96
C SER A 136 -3.63 -17.46 -5.98
N THR A 137 -3.05 -17.00 -7.10
CA THR A 137 -2.47 -17.87 -8.13
C THR A 137 -1.04 -18.31 -7.81
N TRP A 138 -0.35 -17.62 -6.90
CA TRP A 138 1.02 -17.95 -6.56
C TRP A 138 1.13 -19.28 -5.78
N PRO A 139 2.24 -20.01 -5.92
CA PRO A 139 2.57 -21.11 -5.01
C PRO A 139 2.54 -20.67 -3.55
N THR A 140 2.15 -21.57 -2.64
CA THR A 140 2.04 -21.27 -1.20
C THR A 140 3.29 -20.62 -0.62
N GLU A 141 4.48 -21.08 -1.02
CA GLU A 141 5.76 -20.51 -0.58
C GLU A 141 5.89 -19.02 -0.94
N ILE A 142 5.45 -18.60 -2.13
CA ILE A 142 5.48 -17.18 -2.54
C ILE A 142 4.41 -16.38 -1.80
N GLN A 143 3.23 -16.96 -1.54
CA GLN A 143 2.22 -16.32 -0.71
C GLN A 143 2.75 -16.05 0.71
N GLU A 144 3.51 -16.98 1.29
CA GLU A 144 4.17 -16.86 2.59
C GLU A 144 5.26 -15.79 2.57
N ILE A 145 6.15 -15.78 1.58
CA ILE A 145 7.16 -14.72 1.42
C ILE A 145 6.50 -13.34 1.34
N HIS A 146 5.44 -13.21 0.54
CA HIS A 146 4.72 -11.94 0.42
C HIS A 146 4.01 -11.55 1.74
N ASN A 147 3.51 -12.52 2.52
CA ASN A 147 3.00 -12.26 3.87
C ASN A 147 4.10 -11.75 4.81
N GLU A 148 5.31 -12.31 4.74
CA GLU A 148 6.46 -11.85 5.52
C GLU A 148 6.88 -10.44 5.15
N ILE A 149 6.92 -10.10 3.86
CA ILE A 149 7.19 -8.73 3.40
C ILE A 149 6.20 -7.75 4.06
N ASN A 150 4.92 -8.11 4.09
CA ASN A 150 3.87 -7.29 4.67
C ASN A 150 3.85 -7.27 6.21
N SER A 151 4.48 -8.23 6.89
CA SER A 151 4.58 -8.25 8.37
C SER A 151 5.79 -7.50 8.91
N ARG A 152 6.77 -7.17 8.06
CA ARG A 152 7.96 -6.40 8.47
C ARG A 152 7.58 -4.97 8.83
N THR A 153 7.69 -4.60 10.10
CA THR A 153 7.77 -3.19 10.52
C THR A 153 9.11 -2.64 10.04
N LEU A 154 9.09 -1.59 9.22
CA LEU A 154 10.33 -0.87 8.93
C LEU A 154 10.77 -0.17 10.23
N PRO A 155 12.05 -0.27 10.62
CA PRO A 155 12.58 0.47 11.77
C PRO A 155 12.53 1.98 11.55
#